data_AF-A0A423TI47-F1
#
_entry.id   AF-A0A423TI47-F1
#
_cell.length_a   1.000
_cell.length_b   1.000
_cell.length_c   1.000
_cell.angle_alpha   90.00
_cell.angle_beta   90.00
_cell.angle_gamma   90.00
#
_symmetry.space_group_name_H-M   'P 1'
#
loop_
_entity.id
_entity.type
_entity.pdbx_description
1 polymer ?
#
loop_
_entity_poly.entity_id
_entity_poly.type
_entity_poly.pdbx_seq_one_letter_code
_entity_poly.pdbx_strand_id
1 'polypeptide(L)'
;MFSYVPSSDDFRQNNSVIREMRKRFTEISNITLPVLDESHNNADIGVREIENHKYLLPRNVRYICDDVSNLLSHVSGDQFDIIVMDPPWLNKYVKRRCLAHGSHHGYDMMPLVTFCSPVGEILSPKALVVVWCTNNASIMEEFVQGLHKWGVHLVATWYWLKVTKGGEPVTPFAASHGKRPYERLLIASNCEKDKDTIPDGLVICSVPSGIHSHKPPLDELLKRFSSPEPRCLELFCRSLLPGWTCYGLEVVRLNHSFLFEDETL
;
A
#
# COMPACT_ATOMS: atom_id res chain seq x y z
N MET A 1 -14.87 -5.53 -34.38
CA MET A 1 -13.47 -5.88 -34.68
C MET A 1 -12.71 -4.56 -34.74
N PHE A 2 -11.81 -4.29 -33.80
CA PHE A 2 -11.02 -3.05 -33.83
C PHE A 2 -10.05 -3.13 -35.00
N SER A 3 -10.19 -2.25 -35.98
CA SER A 3 -9.45 -2.28 -37.25
C SER A 3 -8.05 -1.66 -37.17
N TYR A 4 -7.64 -1.23 -35.98
CA TYR A 4 -6.39 -0.52 -35.77
C TYR A 4 -5.32 -1.44 -35.21
N VAL A 5 -4.18 -1.53 -35.90
CA VAL A 5 -2.98 -2.24 -35.46
C VAL A 5 -2.00 -1.21 -34.92
N PRO A 6 -1.64 -1.24 -33.61
CA PRO A 6 -0.73 -0.27 -33.04
C PRO A 6 0.66 -0.31 -33.68
N SER A 7 1.21 0.85 -34.02
CA SER A 7 2.58 1.02 -34.50
C SER A 7 3.59 0.99 -33.35
N SER A 8 4.89 0.89 -33.67
CA SER A 8 5.95 1.00 -32.67
C SER A 8 5.93 2.33 -31.91
N ASP A 9 5.52 3.42 -32.56
CA ASP A 9 5.41 4.72 -31.91
C ASP A 9 4.19 4.80 -31.00
N ASP A 10 3.10 4.11 -31.31
CA ASP A 10 1.94 4.02 -30.41
C ASP A 10 2.32 3.32 -29.11
N PHE A 11 3.11 2.24 -29.17
CA PHE A 11 3.66 1.60 -27.97
C PHE A 11 4.63 2.52 -27.22
N ARG A 12 5.48 3.26 -27.93
CA ARG A 12 6.45 4.18 -27.32
C ARG A 12 5.79 5.38 -26.68
N GLN A 13 4.72 5.91 -27.26
CA GLN A 13 3.99 7.09 -26.79
C GLN A 13 2.87 6.73 -25.81
N ASN A 14 2.46 5.46 -25.73
CA ASN A 14 1.48 4.99 -24.77
C ASN A 14 1.82 5.48 -23.35
N ASN A 15 0.91 6.26 -22.74
CA ASN A 15 1.08 6.86 -21.43
C ASN A 15 2.38 7.68 -21.26
N SER A 16 2.88 8.35 -22.32
CA SER A 16 4.09 9.22 -22.25
C SER A 16 3.96 10.33 -21.23
N VAL A 17 2.84 11.05 -21.27
CA VAL A 17 2.53 12.14 -20.33
C VAL A 17 2.59 11.62 -18.88
N ILE A 18 1.90 10.51 -18.59
CA ILE A 18 1.89 9.91 -17.25
C ILE A 18 3.29 9.42 -16.82
N ARG A 19 4.10 8.89 -17.74
CA ARG A 19 5.49 8.48 -17.44
C ARG A 19 6.38 9.66 -17.10
N GLU A 20 6.23 10.78 -17.81
CA GLU A 20 6.98 12.00 -17.55
C GLU A 20 6.56 12.64 -16.21
N MET A 21 5.25 12.75 -15.95
CA MET A 21 4.73 13.23 -14.67
C MET A 21 5.22 12.36 -13.51
N ARG A 22 5.19 11.03 -13.67
CA ARG A 22 5.74 10.10 -12.67
C ARG A 22 7.23 10.36 -12.44
N LYS A 23 8.02 10.60 -13.49
CA LYS A 23 9.45 10.86 -13.37
C LYS A 23 9.70 12.14 -12.55
N ARG A 24 9.05 13.25 -12.92
CA ARG A 24 9.11 14.51 -12.18
C ARG A 24 8.68 14.36 -10.72
N PHE A 25 7.54 13.71 -10.49
CA PHE A 25 7.07 13.44 -9.13
C PHE A 25 8.08 12.60 -8.35
N THR A 26 8.70 11.61 -8.97
CA THR A 26 9.72 10.78 -8.32
C THR A 26 10.93 11.62 -7.91
N GLU A 27 11.38 12.54 -8.76
CA GLU A 27 12.49 13.44 -8.48
C GLU A 27 12.17 14.42 -7.33
N ILE A 28 10.98 15.04 -7.36
CA ILE A 28 10.55 16.05 -6.39
C ILE A 28 10.21 15.41 -5.03
N SER A 29 9.59 14.23 -5.02
CA SER A 29 9.17 13.55 -3.79
C SER A 29 10.25 12.67 -3.15
N ASN A 30 11.45 12.63 -3.72
CA ASN A 30 12.57 11.83 -3.19
C ASN A 30 13.31 12.59 -2.09
N ILE A 31 12.61 12.86 -1.00
CA ILE A 31 13.16 13.48 0.20
C ILE A 31 13.12 12.50 1.36
N THR A 32 14.07 12.66 2.30
CA THR A 32 14.01 11.97 3.59
C THR A 32 13.21 12.83 4.54
N LEU A 33 12.07 12.31 5.02
CA LEU A 33 11.26 12.99 6.01
C LEU A 33 11.93 12.92 7.40
N PRO A 34 11.81 13.96 8.24
CA PRO A 34 12.23 13.89 9.62
C PRO A 34 11.36 12.90 10.41
N VAL A 35 11.84 12.47 11.58
CA VAL A 35 10.99 11.72 12.51
C VAL A 35 9.85 12.62 12.97
N LEU A 36 8.62 12.15 12.82
CA LEU A 36 7.41 12.92 13.14
C LEU A 36 6.29 11.98 13.63
N ASP A 37 5.45 12.51 14.51
CA ASP A 37 4.20 11.90 14.98
C ASP A 37 3.21 13.05 15.16
N GLU A 38 2.51 13.38 14.08
CA GLU A 38 1.64 14.55 14.01
C GLU A 38 0.20 14.13 13.70
N SER A 39 -0.75 15.02 13.96
CA SER A 39 -2.17 14.78 13.70
C SER A 39 -2.85 16.01 13.14
N HIS A 40 -3.79 15.82 12.23
CA HIS A 40 -4.68 16.85 11.73
C HIS A 40 -6.13 16.49 12.07
N ASN A 41 -6.60 17.02 13.20
CA ASN A 41 -7.90 16.74 13.79
C ASN A 41 -8.95 17.80 13.41
N ASN A 42 -8.93 18.26 12.16
CA ASN A 42 -9.91 19.20 11.62
C ASN A 42 -10.87 18.50 10.65
N ALA A 43 -12.08 19.03 10.52
CA ALA A 43 -13.08 18.59 9.54
C ALA A 43 -12.67 18.94 8.10
N ASP A 44 -11.92 20.04 7.92
CA ASP A 44 -11.44 20.52 6.62
C ASP A 44 -10.08 19.92 6.23
N ILE A 45 -9.76 19.96 4.93
CA ILE A 45 -8.43 19.58 4.43
C ILE A 45 -7.40 20.60 4.91
N GLY A 46 -6.32 20.10 5.51
CA GLY A 46 -5.17 20.91 5.93
C GLY A 46 -4.05 20.93 4.89
N VAL A 47 -3.09 21.82 5.09
CA VAL A 47 -1.83 21.83 4.34
C VAL A 47 -0.68 21.85 5.34
N ARG A 48 0.29 20.95 5.17
CA ARG A 48 1.52 20.89 5.96
C ARG A 48 2.72 21.12 5.05
N GLU A 49 3.60 22.01 5.47
CA GLU A 49 4.90 22.20 4.82
C GLU A 49 5.98 21.44 5.59
N ILE A 50 6.74 20.61 4.88
CA ILE A 50 7.88 19.82 5.39
C ILE A 50 9.01 19.97 4.36
N GLU A 51 10.19 20.43 4.77
CA GLU A 51 11.36 20.62 3.89
C GLU A 51 11.07 21.42 2.61
N ASN A 52 10.24 22.48 2.69
CA ASN A 52 9.74 23.29 1.56
C ASN A 52 8.78 22.59 0.58
N HIS A 53 8.27 21.41 0.93
CA HIS A 53 7.25 20.69 0.19
C HIS A 53 5.91 20.78 0.89
N LYS A 54 4.83 21.02 0.13
CA LYS A 54 3.47 21.12 0.65
C LYS A 54 2.71 19.81 0.48
N TYR A 55 2.08 19.36 1.55
CA TYR A 55 1.31 18.12 1.62
C TYR A 55 -0.12 18.40 2.07
N LEU A 56 -1.09 17.79 1.40
CA LEU A 56 -2.50 17.87 1.75
C LEU A 56 -2.82 16.87 2.87
N LEU A 57 -3.39 17.38 3.97
CA LEU A 57 -3.78 16.57 5.11
C LEU A 57 -5.30 16.31 5.08
N PRO A 58 -5.74 15.06 4.89
CA PRO A 58 -7.15 14.72 5.01
C PRO A 58 -7.65 14.90 6.44
N ARG A 59 -8.96 15.08 6.62
CA ARG A 59 -9.60 15.22 7.93
C ARG A 59 -9.26 14.06 8.88
N ASN A 60 -9.08 14.39 10.16
CA ASN A 60 -8.90 13.45 11.26
C ASN A 60 -7.83 12.37 11.00
N VAL A 61 -6.67 12.76 10.48
CA VAL A 61 -5.56 11.83 10.21
C VAL A 61 -4.47 11.97 11.28
N ARG A 62 -3.87 10.86 11.70
CA ARG A 62 -2.57 10.85 12.41
C ARG A 62 -1.53 10.27 11.46
N TYR A 63 -0.37 10.89 11.36
CA TYR A 63 0.69 10.42 10.47
C TYR A 63 2.04 10.42 11.20
N ILE A 64 2.76 9.31 11.06
CA ILE A 64 3.97 9.00 11.81
C ILE A 64 5.05 8.59 10.82
N CYS A 65 6.16 9.33 10.79
CA CYS A 65 7.35 8.96 10.03
C CYS A 65 8.39 8.45 11.00
N ASP A 66 8.56 7.14 11.06
CA ASP A 66 9.69 6.50 11.72
C ASP A 66 9.86 5.08 11.15
N ASP A 67 10.96 4.42 11.52
CA ASP A 67 11.20 3.02 11.19
C ASP A 67 10.25 2.11 11.96
N VAL A 68 9.67 1.10 11.30
CA VAL A 68 8.68 0.18 11.89
C VAL A 68 9.18 -0.57 13.13
N SER A 69 10.50 -0.67 13.32
CA SER A 69 11.08 -1.20 14.57
C SER A 69 10.73 -0.35 15.79
N ASN A 70 10.45 0.94 15.61
CA ASN A 70 10.01 1.86 16.64
C ASN A 70 8.48 1.92 16.76
N LEU A 71 7.70 1.09 16.05
CA LEU A 71 6.23 1.19 16.04
C LEU A 71 5.61 1.29 17.45
N LEU A 72 6.03 0.41 18.37
CA LEU A 72 5.48 0.38 19.72
C LEU A 72 5.80 1.61 20.56
N SER A 73 6.87 2.38 20.26
CA SER A 73 7.13 3.63 20.97
C SER A 73 6.05 4.68 20.70
N HIS A 74 5.40 4.61 19.54
CA HIS A 74 4.35 5.54 19.12
C HIS A 74 2.93 5.07 19.44
N VAL A 75 2.70 3.74 19.43
CA VAL A 75 1.33 3.18 19.49
C VAL A 75 1.12 2.10 20.57
N SER A 76 2.02 1.92 21.52
CA SER A 76 1.91 0.87 22.57
C SER A 76 0.65 0.93 23.45
N GLY A 77 -0.04 2.08 23.50
CA GLY A 77 -1.33 2.23 24.20
C GLY A 77 -2.56 2.10 23.29
N ASP A 78 -2.35 1.93 21.99
CA ASP A 78 -3.40 1.90 20.99
C ASP A 78 -3.77 0.45 20.63
N GLN A 79 -5.05 0.24 20.32
CA GLN A 79 -5.53 -0.99 19.70
C GLN A 79 -6.27 -0.64 18.42
N PHE A 80 -5.99 -1.39 17.36
CA PHE A 80 -6.54 -1.17 16.03
C PHE A 80 -7.44 -2.33 15.63
N ASP A 81 -8.60 -1.99 15.07
CA ASP A 81 -9.57 -2.94 14.54
C ASP A 81 -9.23 -3.34 13.10
N ILE A 82 -8.52 -2.48 12.36
CA ILE A 82 -8.06 -2.74 11.01
C ILE A 82 -6.61 -2.28 10.88
N ILE A 83 -5.72 -3.20 10.52
CA ILE A 83 -4.33 -2.90 10.16
C ILE A 83 -4.10 -3.29 8.70
N VAL A 84 -3.78 -2.32 7.85
CA VAL A 84 -3.39 -2.55 6.45
C VAL A 84 -1.88 -2.38 6.31
N MET A 85 -1.23 -3.20 5.49
CA MET A 85 0.20 -3.04 5.21
C MET A 85 0.60 -3.46 3.80
N ASP A 86 1.52 -2.72 3.18
CA ASP A 86 2.22 -3.05 1.93
C ASP A 86 3.73 -3.13 2.18
N PRO A 87 4.20 -4.20 2.85
CA PRO A 87 5.59 -4.27 3.29
C PRO A 87 6.55 -4.35 2.08
N PRO A 88 7.79 -3.85 2.22
CA PRO A 88 8.80 -3.88 1.17
C PRO A 88 9.39 -5.30 1.00
N TRP A 89 8.59 -6.20 0.42
CA TRP A 89 8.92 -7.62 0.25
C TRP A 89 10.30 -7.83 -0.40
N LEU A 90 11.08 -8.74 0.18
CA LEU A 90 12.38 -9.10 -0.38
C LEU A 90 12.25 -9.68 -1.79
N ASN A 91 12.72 -8.90 -2.76
CA ASN A 91 12.82 -9.31 -4.15
C ASN A 91 14.30 -9.38 -4.56
N LYS A 92 14.87 -10.59 -4.52
CA LYS A 92 16.30 -10.84 -4.86
C LYS A 92 16.69 -10.34 -6.25
N TYR A 93 15.77 -10.30 -7.22
CA TYR A 93 16.06 -9.75 -8.56
C TYR A 93 16.16 -8.22 -8.53
N VAL A 94 15.19 -7.56 -7.89
CA VAL A 94 15.21 -6.10 -7.75
C VAL A 94 16.40 -5.66 -6.91
N LYS A 95 16.73 -6.37 -5.82
CA LYS A 95 17.90 -6.08 -4.97
C LYS A 95 19.19 -6.08 -5.78
N ARG A 96 19.42 -7.14 -6.57
CA ARG A 96 20.59 -7.24 -7.46
C ARG A 96 20.64 -6.10 -8.49
N ARG A 97 19.50 -5.71 -9.05
CA ARG A 97 19.44 -4.60 -10.01
C ARG A 97 19.74 -3.25 -9.38
N CYS A 98 19.19 -2.96 -8.20
CA CYS A 98 19.46 -1.73 -7.47
C CYS A 98 20.95 -1.61 -7.13
N LEU A 99 21.55 -2.68 -6.60
CA LEU A 99 22.99 -2.75 -6.32
C LEU A 99 23.84 -2.54 -7.58
N ALA A 100 23.45 -3.12 -8.71
CA ALA A 100 24.19 -3.01 -9.96
C ALA A 100 24.10 -1.62 -10.62
N HIS A 101 23.06 -0.83 -10.35
CA HIS A 101 22.83 0.47 -10.98
C HIS A 101 22.92 1.65 -9.99
N GLY A 102 23.34 1.41 -8.74
CA GLY A 102 23.43 2.44 -7.70
C GLY A 102 22.10 3.12 -7.36
N SER A 103 20.96 2.48 -7.66
CA SER A 103 19.64 3.09 -7.57
C SER A 103 18.95 2.67 -6.26
N HIS A 104 18.84 3.59 -5.30
CA HIS A 104 18.03 3.42 -4.09
C HIS A 104 16.68 4.12 -4.30
N HIS A 105 15.59 3.36 -4.48
CA HIS A 105 14.25 3.93 -4.61
C HIS A 105 13.34 3.31 -3.54
N GLY A 106 13.13 4.03 -2.44
CA GLY A 106 12.23 3.64 -1.34
C GLY A 106 12.89 2.77 -0.27
N TYR A 107 12.05 2.09 0.52
CA TYR A 107 12.46 1.20 1.61
C TYR A 107 13.49 0.14 1.19
N ASP A 108 14.45 -0.11 2.08
CA ASP A 108 15.27 -1.32 1.99
C ASP A 108 14.39 -2.56 2.13
N MET A 109 14.64 -3.56 1.30
CA MET A 109 13.88 -4.80 1.34
C MET A 109 14.08 -5.52 2.67
N MET A 110 12.99 -5.79 3.38
CA MET A 110 13.04 -6.36 4.72
C MET A 110 12.72 -7.86 4.70
N PRO A 111 13.47 -8.69 5.45
CA PRO A 111 13.03 -10.04 5.80
C PRO A 111 11.71 -9.98 6.57
N LEU A 112 10.88 -10.99 6.39
CA LEU A 112 9.59 -11.10 7.06
C LEU A 112 9.70 -10.94 8.59
N VAL A 113 10.72 -11.58 9.16
CA VAL A 113 11.00 -11.57 10.61
C VAL A 113 11.20 -10.16 11.18
N THR A 114 11.64 -9.20 10.38
CA THR A 114 12.03 -7.86 10.87
C THR A 114 10.84 -6.95 11.12
N PHE A 115 9.76 -7.06 10.36
CA PHE A 115 8.53 -6.27 10.58
C PHE A 115 7.42 -7.06 11.28
N CYS A 116 7.58 -8.37 11.47
CA CYS A 116 6.58 -9.21 12.13
C CYS A 116 6.54 -9.11 13.67
N SER A 117 7.42 -8.37 14.35
CA SER A 117 7.42 -8.45 15.83
C SER A 117 6.32 -7.64 16.56
N PRO A 118 5.92 -6.42 16.14
CA PRO A 118 5.07 -5.57 17.00
C PRO A 118 3.56 -5.65 16.72
N VAL A 119 3.13 -6.21 15.58
CA VAL A 119 1.72 -6.08 15.13
C VAL A 119 0.73 -6.76 16.08
N GLY A 120 1.08 -7.92 16.64
CA GLY A 120 0.18 -8.67 17.52
C GLY A 120 -0.20 -7.93 18.81
N GLU A 121 0.64 -7.01 19.29
CA GLU A 121 0.44 -6.30 20.56
C GLU A 121 -0.59 -5.16 20.45
N ILE A 122 -0.84 -4.68 19.23
CA ILE A 122 -1.70 -3.52 18.95
C ILE A 122 -3.03 -3.92 18.28
N LEU A 123 -3.40 -5.20 18.33
CA LEU A 123 -4.66 -5.71 17.76
C LEU A 123 -5.80 -5.62 18.77
N SER A 124 -6.91 -5.00 18.37
CA SER A 124 -8.19 -5.13 19.05
C SER A 124 -8.74 -6.57 18.99
N PRO A 125 -9.69 -6.95 19.86
CA PRO A 125 -10.50 -8.14 19.63
C PRO A 125 -11.27 -8.04 18.30
N LYS A 126 -11.28 -9.12 17.50
CA LYS A 126 -11.83 -9.16 16.13
C LYS A 126 -11.15 -8.21 15.15
N ALA A 127 -9.85 -7.96 15.34
CA ALA A 127 -9.09 -7.12 14.44
C ALA A 127 -8.78 -7.83 13.12
N LEU A 128 -8.83 -7.07 12.03
CA LEU A 128 -8.45 -7.49 10.69
C LEU A 128 -7.01 -7.04 10.40
N VAL A 129 -6.17 -7.97 9.98
CA VAL A 129 -4.83 -7.69 9.46
C VAL A 129 -4.82 -7.99 7.97
N VAL A 130 -4.61 -6.94 7.17
CA VAL A 130 -4.77 -6.95 5.72
C VAL A 130 -3.45 -6.62 5.06
N VAL A 131 -2.91 -7.56 4.28
CA VAL A 131 -1.54 -7.48 3.78
C VAL A 131 -1.51 -7.61 2.26
N TRP A 132 -0.98 -6.59 1.60
CA TRP A 132 -0.66 -6.67 0.18
C TRP A 132 0.52 -7.62 -0.03
N CYS A 133 0.33 -8.64 -0.85
CA CYS A 133 1.32 -9.69 -1.08
C CYS A 133 1.71 -9.81 -2.55
N THR A 134 2.99 -10.14 -2.77
CA THR A 134 3.48 -10.56 -4.08
C THR A 134 2.88 -11.91 -4.50
N ASN A 135 2.96 -12.25 -5.79
CA ASN A 135 2.59 -13.58 -6.28
C ASN A 135 3.68 -14.66 -6.07
N ASN A 136 4.71 -14.40 -5.26
CA ASN A 136 5.75 -15.37 -4.96
C ASN A 136 5.28 -16.36 -3.89
N ALA A 137 5.12 -17.63 -4.29
CA ALA A 137 4.61 -18.69 -3.42
C ALA A 137 5.43 -18.88 -2.13
N SER A 138 6.77 -18.83 -2.22
CA SER A 138 7.64 -19.02 -1.06
C SER A 138 7.50 -17.90 -0.03
N ILE A 139 7.40 -16.64 -0.49
CA ILE A 139 7.20 -15.50 0.40
C ILE A 139 5.81 -15.59 1.07
N MET A 140 4.79 -16.00 0.32
CA MET A 140 3.44 -16.15 0.86
C MET A 140 3.36 -17.27 1.89
N GLU A 141 3.99 -18.41 1.64
CA GLU A 141 4.02 -19.53 2.59
C GLU A 141 4.72 -19.13 3.88
N GLU A 142 5.89 -18.48 3.79
CA GLU A 142 6.61 -17.95 4.96
C GLU A 142 5.75 -16.95 5.74
N PHE A 143 5.04 -16.06 5.04
CA PHE A 143 4.16 -15.07 5.65
C PHE A 143 2.96 -15.70 6.37
N VAL A 144 2.23 -16.60 5.70
CA VAL A 144 1.08 -17.30 6.30
C VAL A 144 1.52 -18.11 7.51
N GLN A 145 2.67 -18.78 7.42
CA GLN A 145 3.28 -19.45 8.58
C GLN A 145 3.63 -18.45 9.68
N GLY A 146 3.97 -17.20 9.40
CA GLY A 146 4.26 -16.17 10.39
C GLY A 146 3.06 -15.60 11.15
N LEU A 147 1.84 -15.69 10.59
CA LEU A 147 0.62 -15.06 11.15
C LEU A 147 0.31 -15.49 12.59
N HIS A 148 0.64 -16.73 12.97
CA HIS A 148 0.43 -17.22 14.34
C HIS A 148 1.16 -16.38 15.40
N LYS A 149 2.28 -15.73 15.03
CA LYS A 149 3.03 -14.84 15.93
C LYS A 149 2.24 -13.60 16.31
N TRP A 150 1.28 -13.20 15.48
CA TRP A 150 0.35 -12.10 15.75
C TRP A 150 -0.94 -12.56 16.43
N GLY A 151 -1.12 -13.88 16.64
CA GLY A 151 -2.38 -14.44 17.15
C GLY A 151 -3.54 -14.32 16.16
N VAL A 152 -3.26 -14.23 14.85
CA VAL A 152 -4.27 -14.17 13.79
C VAL A 152 -4.18 -15.39 12.87
N HIS A 153 -5.28 -15.68 12.19
CA HIS A 153 -5.38 -16.74 11.19
C HIS A 153 -5.82 -16.17 9.86
N LEU A 154 -5.31 -16.72 8.75
CA LEU A 154 -5.80 -16.36 7.43
C LEU A 154 -7.29 -16.70 7.31
N VAL A 155 -8.10 -15.71 6.90
CA VAL A 155 -9.55 -15.85 6.73
C VAL A 155 -9.98 -15.75 5.28
N ALA A 156 -9.34 -14.91 4.47
CA ALA A 156 -9.64 -14.76 3.05
C ALA A 156 -8.42 -14.29 2.25
N THR A 157 -8.44 -14.54 0.94
CA THR A 157 -7.54 -13.96 -0.05
C THR A 157 -8.36 -13.19 -1.07
N TRP A 158 -8.11 -11.89 -1.18
CA TRP A 158 -8.66 -11.04 -2.23
C TRP A 158 -7.61 -10.78 -3.31
N TYR A 159 -8.06 -10.26 -4.44
CA TYR A 159 -7.24 -9.99 -5.62
C TYR A 159 -7.51 -8.59 -6.14
N TRP A 160 -6.45 -7.81 -6.35
CA TRP A 160 -6.54 -6.59 -7.14
C TRP A 160 -6.16 -6.87 -8.58
N LEU A 161 -7.15 -6.99 -9.46
CA LEU A 161 -6.97 -7.14 -10.90
C LEU A 161 -6.77 -5.77 -11.55
N LYS A 162 -5.62 -5.61 -12.20
CA LYS A 162 -5.24 -4.42 -12.95
C LYS A 162 -5.70 -4.54 -14.39
N VAL A 163 -6.55 -3.61 -14.79
CA VAL A 163 -7.09 -3.54 -16.15
C VAL A 163 -6.70 -2.25 -16.85
N THR A 164 -6.77 -2.27 -18.17
CA THR A 164 -6.70 -1.07 -19.01
C THR A 164 -8.00 -0.27 -18.91
N LYS A 165 -8.03 0.94 -19.46
CA LYS A 165 -9.27 1.73 -19.60
C LYS A 165 -10.37 1.00 -20.39
N GLY A 166 -9.99 0.02 -21.22
CA GLY A 166 -10.93 -0.83 -21.96
C GLY A 166 -11.40 -2.07 -21.19
N GLY A 167 -10.99 -2.27 -19.93
CA GLY A 167 -11.36 -3.42 -19.11
C GLY A 167 -10.49 -4.66 -19.31
N GLU A 168 -9.57 -4.65 -20.27
CA GLU A 168 -8.66 -5.77 -20.53
C GLU A 168 -7.53 -5.85 -19.48
N PRO A 169 -7.10 -7.04 -19.03
CA PRO A 169 -5.95 -7.20 -18.13
C PRO A 169 -4.68 -6.52 -18.68
N VAL A 170 -3.94 -5.80 -17.82
CA VAL A 170 -2.71 -5.09 -18.24
C VAL A 170 -1.57 -6.02 -18.69
N THR A 171 -1.61 -7.29 -18.27
CA THR A 171 -0.77 -8.36 -18.78
C THR A 171 -1.59 -9.65 -18.92
N PRO A 172 -1.25 -10.55 -19.86
CA PRO A 172 -1.92 -11.84 -19.97
C PRO A 172 -1.75 -12.72 -18.71
N PHE A 173 -2.76 -13.51 -18.36
CA PHE A 173 -2.68 -14.47 -17.26
C PHE A 173 -1.75 -15.66 -17.53
N ALA A 174 -1.36 -15.90 -18.79
CA ALA A 174 -0.85 -17.17 -19.27
C ALA A 174 0.64 -17.46 -19.02
N ALA A 175 1.43 -16.56 -18.44
CA ALA A 175 2.86 -16.81 -18.23
C ALA A 175 3.13 -17.50 -16.88
N SER A 176 3.66 -18.74 -16.92
CA SER A 176 4.25 -19.43 -15.75
C SER A 176 5.37 -18.61 -15.11
N HIS A 177 6.08 -17.84 -15.94
CA HIS A 177 7.14 -16.91 -15.55
C HIS A 177 6.85 -15.53 -16.14
N GLY A 178 6.33 -14.60 -15.33
CA GLY A 178 6.01 -13.25 -15.80
C GLY A 178 5.23 -12.43 -14.78
N LYS A 179 5.12 -11.11 -15.03
CA LYS A 179 4.28 -10.23 -14.22
C LYS A 179 2.81 -10.63 -14.40
N ARG A 180 2.14 -10.97 -13.31
CA ARG A 180 0.70 -11.20 -13.29
C ARG A 180 -0.06 -9.86 -13.37
N PRO A 181 -1.26 -9.83 -13.96
CA PRO A 181 -2.08 -8.63 -14.00
C PRO A 181 -2.78 -8.35 -12.67
N TYR A 182 -2.42 -9.04 -11.59
CA TYR A 182 -3.06 -8.86 -10.30
C TYR A 182 -2.05 -8.95 -9.16
N GLU A 183 -2.42 -8.33 -8.03
CA GLU A 183 -1.76 -8.49 -6.74
C GLU A 183 -2.72 -9.18 -5.76
N ARG A 184 -2.18 -9.85 -4.75
CA ARG A 184 -2.98 -10.52 -3.73
C ARG A 184 -3.09 -9.64 -2.50
N LEU A 185 -4.22 -9.76 -1.82
CA LEU A 185 -4.48 -9.11 -0.55
C LEU A 185 -4.91 -10.20 0.42
N LEU A 186 -4.03 -10.55 1.36
CA LEU A 186 -4.34 -11.55 2.39
C LEU A 186 -5.06 -10.86 3.54
N ILE A 187 -6.16 -11.46 3.99
CA ILE A 187 -6.94 -11.00 5.13
C ILE A 187 -6.81 -12.05 6.22
N ALA A 188 -6.30 -11.63 7.36
CA ALA A 188 -6.21 -12.44 8.56
C ALA A 188 -7.00 -11.79 9.70
N SER A 189 -7.48 -12.60 10.64
CA SER A 189 -8.25 -12.13 11.80
C SER A 189 -7.90 -12.95 13.05
N ASN A 190 -8.01 -12.32 14.22
CA ASN A 190 -7.99 -13.02 15.52
C ASN A 190 -9.39 -13.53 15.95
N CYS A 191 -10.39 -13.44 15.07
CA CYS A 191 -11.71 -14.04 15.24
C CYS A 191 -11.96 -15.09 14.15
N GLU A 192 -12.04 -16.36 14.53
CA GLU A 192 -12.24 -17.45 13.56
C GLU A 192 -13.58 -17.36 12.81
N LYS A 193 -14.61 -16.77 13.43
CA LYS A 193 -15.94 -16.59 12.82
C LYS A 193 -15.91 -15.66 11.60
N ASP A 194 -14.86 -14.86 11.44
CA ASP A 194 -14.73 -13.98 10.27
C ASP A 194 -14.51 -14.76 8.97
N LYS A 195 -14.12 -16.03 9.05
CA LYS A 195 -14.09 -16.94 7.88
C LYS A 195 -15.46 -17.13 7.23
N ASP A 196 -16.53 -17.02 8.02
CA ASP A 196 -17.90 -17.21 7.53
C ASP A 196 -18.51 -15.92 6.99
N THR A 197 -17.93 -14.75 7.32
CA THR A 197 -18.47 -13.43 6.97
C THR A 197 -17.68 -12.73 5.87
N ILE A 198 -16.36 -12.92 5.83
CA ILE A 198 -15.48 -12.29 4.84
C ILE A 198 -15.38 -13.22 3.62
N PRO A 199 -15.81 -12.78 2.42
CA PRO A 199 -15.79 -13.63 1.24
C PRO A 199 -14.36 -13.91 0.80
N ASP A 200 -14.06 -15.18 0.53
CA ASP A 200 -12.81 -15.56 -0.14
C ASP A 200 -12.90 -15.31 -1.65
N GLY A 201 -11.76 -14.97 -2.26
CA GLY A 201 -11.65 -14.80 -3.71
C GLY A 201 -12.24 -13.50 -4.29
N LEU A 202 -12.60 -12.51 -3.46
CA LEU A 202 -13.10 -11.22 -3.94
C LEU A 202 -12.09 -10.53 -4.86
N VAL A 203 -12.58 -9.99 -5.99
CA VAL A 203 -11.76 -9.30 -6.98
C VAL A 203 -12.09 -7.81 -7.00
N ILE A 204 -11.10 -6.98 -6.65
CA ILE A 204 -11.11 -5.53 -6.86
C ILE A 204 -10.55 -5.27 -8.25
N CYS A 205 -11.30 -4.61 -9.11
CA CYS A 205 -10.87 -4.29 -10.48
C CYS A 205 -10.65 -2.79 -10.62
N SER A 206 -9.47 -2.36 -11.05
CA SER A 206 -9.22 -0.95 -11.36
C SER A 206 -8.13 -0.73 -12.39
N VAL A 207 -8.14 0.46 -12.99
CA VAL A 207 -7.01 0.94 -13.78
C VAL A 207 -5.90 1.35 -12.80
N PRO A 208 -4.70 0.76 -12.88
CA PRO A 208 -3.64 1.08 -11.93
C PRO A 208 -3.16 2.51 -12.13
N SER A 209 -2.81 3.15 -11.01
CA SER A 209 -2.11 4.43 -11.01
C SER A 209 -0.80 4.34 -11.80
N GLY A 210 -0.42 5.45 -12.45
CA GLY A 210 0.89 5.60 -13.08
C GLY A 210 2.04 5.62 -12.06
N ILE A 211 1.74 5.96 -10.80
CA ILE A 211 2.70 5.98 -9.69
C ILE A 211 2.91 4.56 -9.17
N HIS A 212 4.17 4.20 -8.96
CA HIS A 212 4.57 2.88 -8.49
C HIS A 212 4.03 2.57 -7.09
N SER A 213 3.56 1.34 -6.88
CA SER A 213 2.99 0.85 -5.61
C SER A 213 1.84 1.70 -5.05
N HIS A 214 1.13 2.46 -5.89
CA HIS A 214 -0.10 3.15 -5.47
C HIS A 214 -1.29 2.18 -5.59
N LYS A 215 -1.66 1.59 -4.45
CA LYS A 215 -2.74 0.62 -4.31
C LYS A 215 -4.12 1.31 -4.28
N PRO A 216 -5.21 0.63 -4.68
CA PRO A 216 -6.56 1.18 -4.52
C PRO A 216 -6.90 1.33 -3.03
N PRO A 217 -7.67 2.36 -2.64
CA PRO A 217 -8.10 2.52 -1.26
C PRO A 217 -9.02 1.36 -0.85
N LEU A 218 -8.80 0.82 0.35
CA LEU A 218 -9.54 -0.33 0.89
C LEU A 218 -10.57 0.06 1.96
N ASP A 219 -10.58 1.33 2.39
CA ASP A 219 -11.32 1.82 3.56
C ASP A 219 -12.79 1.39 3.58
N GLU A 220 -13.55 1.77 2.55
CA GLU A 220 -14.99 1.46 2.46
C GLU A 220 -15.29 -0.03 2.33
N LEU A 221 -14.36 -0.84 1.82
CA LEU A 221 -14.54 -2.28 1.68
C LEU A 221 -14.30 -2.98 3.02
N LEU A 222 -13.19 -2.66 3.69
CA LEU A 222 -12.81 -3.30 4.95
C LEU A 222 -13.75 -2.93 6.10
N LYS A 223 -14.22 -1.68 6.16
CA LYS A 223 -15.17 -1.21 7.18
C LYS A 223 -16.49 -1.99 7.21
N ARG A 224 -16.90 -2.63 6.10
CA ARG A 224 -18.11 -3.47 6.04
C ARG A 224 -18.01 -4.73 6.90
N PHE A 225 -16.78 -5.13 7.23
CA PHE A 225 -16.49 -6.34 8.00
C PHE A 225 -15.95 -6.04 9.40
N SER A 226 -16.01 -4.77 9.83
CA SER A 226 -15.49 -4.32 11.12
C SER A 226 -16.57 -3.60 11.95
N SER A 227 -16.18 -3.04 13.09
CA SER A 227 -17.03 -2.18 13.91
C SER A 227 -17.45 -0.90 13.13
N PRO A 228 -18.55 -0.22 13.53
CA PRO A 228 -19.03 0.98 12.81
C PRO A 228 -18.01 2.12 12.71
N GLU A 229 -17.16 2.29 13.73
CA GLU A 229 -16.11 3.30 13.80
C GLU A 229 -14.78 2.63 14.16
N PRO A 230 -14.16 1.90 13.20
CA PRO A 230 -12.97 1.14 13.51
C PRO A 230 -11.76 2.06 13.62
N ARG A 231 -10.88 1.77 14.59
CA ARG A 231 -9.56 2.36 14.66
C ARG A 231 -8.68 1.71 13.60
N CYS A 232 -8.26 2.49 12.61
CA CYS A 232 -7.49 1.99 11.48
C CYS A 232 -6.03 2.43 11.52
N LEU A 233 -5.13 1.51 11.16
CA LEU A 233 -3.70 1.75 10.99
C LEU A 233 -3.25 1.29 9.59
N GLU A 234 -2.51 2.12 8.88
CA GLU A 234 -1.77 1.73 7.68
C GLU A 234 -0.27 1.74 7.95
N LEU A 235 0.39 0.59 7.85
CA LEU A 235 1.85 0.45 7.95
C LEU A 235 2.49 0.49 6.56
N PHE A 236 3.70 1.04 6.48
CA PHE A 236 4.40 1.34 5.23
C PHE A 236 3.60 2.30 4.34
N CYS A 237 2.81 3.15 4.99
CA CYS A 237 1.88 4.07 4.34
C CYS A 237 2.62 5.08 3.46
N ARG A 238 2.00 5.40 2.32
CA ARG A 238 2.45 6.49 1.43
C ARG A 238 1.35 7.52 1.16
N SER A 239 0.09 7.17 1.39
CA SER A 239 -1.07 8.02 1.14
C SER A 239 -1.92 8.09 2.39
N LEU A 240 -2.18 9.31 2.85
CA LEU A 240 -3.02 9.55 4.01
C LEU A 240 -4.49 9.32 3.64
N LEU A 241 -5.18 8.57 4.50
CA LEU A 241 -6.63 8.39 4.43
C LEU A 241 -7.32 9.10 5.61
N PRO A 242 -8.51 9.71 5.39
CA PRO A 242 -9.27 10.33 6.47
C PRO A 242 -9.61 9.36 7.61
N GLY A 243 -9.33 9.74 8.86
CA GLY A 243 -9.62 8.89 10.03
C GLY A 243 -8.60 7.79 10.31
N TRP A 244 -7.52 7.68 9.54
CA TRP A 244 -6.51 6.65 9.70
C TRP A 244 -5.30 7.15 10.49
N THR A 245 -4.70 6.25 11.28
CA THR A 245 -3.30 6.38 11.67
C THR A 245 -2.44 5.83 10.52
N CYS A 246 -1.51 6.63 10.02
CA CYS A 246 -0.64 6.31 8.89
C CYS A 246 0.80 6.25 9.39
N TYR A 247 1.52 5.16 9.11
CA TYR A 247 2.86 4.95 9.63
C TYR A 247 3.84 4.54 8.53
N GLY A 248 4.96 5.25 8.40
CA GLY A 248 6.06 4.84 7.54
C GLY A 248 7.07 5.94 7.20
N LEU A 249 8.25 5.55 6.74
CA LEU A 249 9.34 6.43 6.28
C LEU A 249 8.96 7.29 5.07
N GLU A 250 7.94 6.90 4.33
CA GLU A 250 7.40 7.65 3.18
C GLU A 250 5.97 8.13 3.44
N VAL A 251 5.56 8.20 4.71
CA VAL A 251 4.23 8.70 5.11
C VAL A 251 4.04 10.10 4.52
N VAL A 252 2.86 10.43 4.00
CA VAL A 252 2.55 11.66 3.25
C VAL A 252 3.09 11.78 1.82
N ARG A 253 3.93 10.87 1.31
CA ARG A 253 4.54 11.01 -0.02
C ARG A 253 3.52 11.27 -1.14
N LEU A 254 2.42 10.54 -1.16
CA LEU A 254 1.34 10.66 -2.16
C LEU A 254 0.33 11.76 -1.85
N ASN A 255 0.55 12.52 -0.77
CA ASN A 255 -0.22 13.71 -0.42
C ASN A 255 0.46 15.00 -0.88
N HIS A 256 1.59 14.90 -1.57
CA HIS A 256 2.31 16.06 -2.09
C HIS A 256 1.42 16.85 -3.08
N SER A 257 1.32 18.16 -2.87
CA SER A 257 0.55 19.14 -3.64
C SER A 257 0.68 18.99 -5.17
N PHE A 258 1.89 18.75 -5.68
CA PHE A 258 2.14 18.41 -7.10
C PHE A 258 1.15 17.41 -7.74
N LEU A 259 0.61 16.45 -6.98
CA LEU A 259 -0.34 15.46 -7.50
C LEU A 259 -1.78 15.98 -7.63
N PHE A 260 -2.05 17.20 -7.16
CA PHE A 260 -3.39 17.81 -7.05
C PHE A 260 -3.47 19.17 -7.74
N GLU A 261 -2.38 19.67 -8.30
CA GLU A 261 -2.35 20.92 -9.04
C GLU A 261 -2.86 20.69 -10.47
N ASP A 262 -3.79 21.54 -10.93
CA ASP A 262 -4.51 21.41 -12.22
C ASP A 262 -3.60 21.41 -13.47
N GLU A 263 -2.33 21.82 -13.34
CA GLU A 263 -1.34 21.77 -14.43
C GLU A 263 -0.82 20.35 -14.75
N THR A 264 -1.35 19.31 -14.07
CA THR A 264 -0.95 17.90 -14.24
C THR A 264 -1.91 17.02 -15.04
N LEU A 265 -2.83 17.60 -15.83
CA LEU A 265 -3.69 16.85 -16.77
C LEU A 265 -3.65 17.39 -18.21
#